data_AF-A0A3D5X4C1-F1
#
_entry.id   AF-A0A3D5X4C1-F1
#
_cell.length_a   1.000
_cell.length_b   1.000
_cell.length_c   1.000
_cell.angle_alpha   90.00
_cell.angle_beta   90.00
_cell.angle_gamma   90.00
#
_symmetry.space_group_name_H-M   'P 1'
#
loop_
_entity.id
_entity.type
_entity.pdbx_description
1 polymer ?
#
loop_
_entity_poly.entity_id
_entity_poly.type
_entity_poly.pdbx_seq_one_letter_code
_entity_poly.pdbx_strand_id
1 'polypeptide(L)' 'MMRLLIFISIIAFSFSSANAQTKTLYDFTVETINGESFPLSQLKGKKVMIVNTASKCGLTPQYEQLEE' A
#
# COMPACT_ATOMS: atom_id res chain seq x y z
N MET A 1 21.02 39.41 -17.68
CA MET A 1 21.30 38.86 -16.33
C MET A 1 20.06 38.23 -15.70
N MET A 2 18.93 38.95 -15.57
CA MET A 2 17.67 38.42 -15.01
C MET A 2 17.09 37.19 -15.76
N ARG A 3 17.19 37.15 -17.10
CA ARG A 3 16.75 35.99 -17.91
C ARG A 3 17.57 34.72 -17.68
N LEU A 4 18.85 34.84 -17.32
CA LEU A 4 19.73 33.70 -17.03
C LEU A 4 19.37 33.06 -15.67
N LEU A 5 18.99 33.88 -14.69
CA LEU A 5 18.55 33.43 -13.37
C LEU A 5 17.20 32.68 -13.42
N ILE A 6 16.30 33.10 -14.31
CA ILE A 6 15.01 32.43 -14.55
C ILE A 6 15.22 31.04 -15.18
N PHE A 7 16.14 30.91 -16.14
CA PHE A 7 16.48 29.61 -16.74
C PHE A 7 17.12 28.63 -15.75
N ILE A 8 17.99 29.10 -14.84
CA ILE A 8 18.62 28.27 -13.79
C ILE A 8 17.57 27.75 -12.79
N SER A 9 16.57 28.56 -12.44
CA SER A 9 15.49 28.16 -11.53
C SER A 9 14.56 27.08 -12.12
N ILE A 10 14.32 27.11 -13.44
CA ILE A 10 13.47 26.13 -14.13
C ILE A 10 14.15 24.75 -14.22
N ILE A 11 15.48 24.72 -14.38
CA ILE A 11 16.26 23.47 -14.41
C ILE A 11 16.27 22.79 -13.04
N ALA A 12 16.35 23.56 -11.94
CA ALA A 12 16.30 23.03 -10.58
C ALA A 12 14.93 22.44 -10.18
N PHE A 13 13.84 22.93 -10.77
CA PHE A 13 12.48 22.45 -10.47
C PHE A 13 12.12 21.12 -11.16
N SER A 14 12.89 20.72 -12.17
CA SER A 14 12.56 19.58 -13.05
C SER A 14 13.03 18.21 -12.54
N PHE A 15 13.61 18.12 -11.34
CA PHE A 15 14.14 16.87 -10.77
C PHE A 15 13.33 16.33 -9.58
N SER A 16 12.02 16.55 -9.56
CA SER A 16 11.15 15.70 -8.72
C SER A 16 10.94 14.38 -9.46
N SER A 17 11.88 13.46 -9.27
CA SER A 17 11.69 12.07 -9.67
C SER A 17 10.44 11.54 -8.99
N ALA A 18 9.38 11.33 -9.76
CA ALA A 18 8.23 10.53 -9.33
C ALA A 18 8.74 9.10 -9.13
N ASN A 19 9.24 8.81 -7.95
CA ASN A 19 9.64 7.48 -7.54
C ASN A 19 8.34 6.66 -7.44
N ALA A 20 8.00 5.95 -8.51
CA ALA A 20 6.88 5.03 -8.50
C ALA A 20 7.16 4.03 -7.37
N GLN A 21 6.34 4.08 -6.32
CA GLN A 21 6.49 3.31 -5.10
C GLN A 21 6.55 1.80 -5.44
N THR A 22 7.74 1.21 -5.48
CA THR A 22 7.98 -0.21 -5.72
C THR A 22 7.67 -1.05 -4.47
N LYS A 23 6.55 -0.75 -3.79
CA LYS A 23 6.11 -1.53 -2.64
C LYS A 23 5.27 -2.70 -3.12
N THR A 24 5.58 -3.87 -2.58
CA THR A 24 4.86 -5.11 -2.73
C THR A 24 4.03 -5.38 -1.48
N LEU A 25 3.12 -6.35 -1.55
CA LEU A 25 2.39 -6.84 -0.37
C LEU A 25 3.32 -7.20 0.79
N TYR A 26 4.51 -7.71 0.48
CA TYR A 26 5.45 -8.26 1.45
C TYR A 26 6.19 -7.19 2.28
N ASP A 27 6.07 -5.92 1.92
CA ASP A 27 6.72 -4.81 2.64
C ASP A 27 5.87 -4.32 3.83
N PHE A 28 4.67 -4.86 4.01
CA PHE A 28 3.76 -4.47 5.07
C PHE A 28 3.82 -5.43 6.25
N THR A 29 3.65 -4.85 7.44
CA THR A 29 3.38 -5.57 8.68
C THR A 29 2.06 -5.07 9.23
N VAL A 30 1.18 -5.99 9.59
CA VAL A 30 -0.17 -5.69 10.11
C VAL A 30 -0.31 -6.25 11.51
N GLU A 31 -1.27 -5.73 12.27
CA GLU A 31 -1.63 -6.26 13.58
C GLU A 31 -2.74 -7.31 13.42
N THR A 32 -2.61 -8.46 14.10
CA THR A 32 -3.67 -9.48 14.12
C THR A 32 -4.79 -9.07 15.08
N ILE A 33 -5.93 -9.77 15.04
CA ILE A 33 -7.04 -9.51 15.98
C ILE A 33 -6.65 -9.73 17.46
N ASN A 34 -5.56 -10.45 17.72
CA ASN A 34 -5.01 -10.68 19.07
C ASN A 34 -3.96 -9.63 19.48
N GLY A 35 -3.67 -8.64 18.64
CA GLY A 35 -2.69 -7.59 18.92
C GLY A 35 -1.25 -7.94 18.55
N GLU A 36 -1.03 -9.04 17.83
CA GLU A 36 0.32 -9.50 17.46
C GLU A 36 0.77 -8.90 16.13
N SER A 37 2.07 -8.70 15.97
CA SER A 37 2.66 -8.24 14.72
C SER A 37 2.76 -9.38 13.69
N PHE A 38 2.18 -9.19 12.51
CA PHE A 38 2.15 -10.16 11.41
C PHE A 38 2.76 -9.55 10.13
N PRO A 39 4.03 -9.86 9.80
CA PRO A 39 4.64 -9.40 8.56
C PRO A 39 4.09 -10.19 7.36
N LEU A 40 3.50 -9.49 6.39
CA LEU A 40 2.87 -10.11 5.21
C LEU A 40 3.88 -10.84 4.30
N SER A 41 5.18 -10.58 4.48
CA SER A 41 6.26 -11.33 3.82
C SER A 41 6.21 -12.84 4.08
N GLN A 42 5.59 -13.29 5.17
CA GLN A 42 5.38 -14.71 5.47
C GLN A 42 4.46 -15.41 4.46
N LEU A 43 3.65 -14.65 3.71
CA LEU A 43 2.72 -15.18 2.71
C LEU A 43 3.36 -15.33 1.31
N LYS A 44 4.67 -15.11 1.16
CA LYS A 44 5.37 -15.28 -0.13
C LYS A 44 5.12 -16.65 -0.74
N GLY A 45 4.84 -16.65 -2.04
CA GLY A 45 4.57 -17.86 -2.81
C GLY A 45 3.15 -18.43 -2.64
N LYS A 46 2.29 -17.78 -1.86
CA LYS A 46 0.87 -18.14 -1.72
C LYS A 46 0.00 -17.20 -2.56
N LYS A 47 -1.13 -17.71 -3.05
CA LYS A 47 -2.21 -16.84 -3.53
C LYS A 47 -2.88 -16.22 -2.30
N VAL A 48 -3.02 -14.90 -2.28
CA VAL A 48 -3.57 -14.14 -1.15
C VAL A 48 -4.73 -13.29 -1.64
N MET A 49 -5.86 -13.38 -0.96
CA MET A 49 -7.03 -12.52 -1.16
C MET A 49 -7.20 -11.63 0.07
N ILE A 50 -7.26 -10.32 -0.13
CA ILE A 50 -7.45 -9.34 0.96
C ILE A 50 -8.91 -8.91 0.93
N VAL A 51 -9.59 -9.08 2.06
CA VAL A 51 -11.01 -8.71 2.21
C VAL A 51 -11.13 -7.76 3.39
N ASN A 52 -11.70 -6.58 3.16
CA ASN A 52 -12.14 -5.72 4.25
C ASN A 52 -13.52 -6.20 4.73
N THR A 53 -13.67 -6.46 6.03
CA THR A 53 -14.93 -6.94 6.62
C THR A 53 -15.48 -5.94 7.63
N ALA A 54 -16.77 -6.07 7.95
CA ALA A 54 -17.44 -5.25 8.95
C ALA A 54 -18.51 -6.07 9.68
N SER A 55 -18.53 -6.01 11.02
CA SER A 55 -19.35 -6.91 11.86
C SER A 55 -20.84 -6.56 11.94
N LYS A 56 -21.25 -5.39 11.42
CA LYS A 56 -22.64 -4.87 11.53
C LYS A 56 -23.20 -4.39 10.20
N CYS A 57 -22.73 -4.97 9.10
CA CYS A 57 -23.18 -4.62 7.75
C CYS A 57 -24.08 -5.70 7.18
N GLY A 58 -24.99 -5.34 6.27
CA GLY A 58 -25.90 -6.30 5.63
C GLY A 58 -25.21 -7.40 4.81
N LEU A 59 -23.90 -7.27 4.57
CA LEU A 59 -23.08 -8.24 3.87
C LEU A 59 -22.35 -9.23 4.79
N THR A 60 -22.54 -9.18 6.12
CA THR A 60 -21.91 -10.14 7.05
C THR A 60 -22.10 -11.63 6.67
N PRO A 61 -23.22 -12.09 6.08
CA PRO A 61 -23.33 -13.48 5.62
C PRO A 61 -22.27 -13.92 4.59
N GLN A 62 -21.53 -12.98 3.97
CA GLN A 62 -20.42 -13.29 3.06
C GLN A 62 -19.29 -14.09 3.72
N TYR A 63 -19.18 -14.10 5.06
CA TYR A 63 -18.17 -14.87 5.78
C TYR A 63 -18.26 -16.37 5.47
N GLU A 64 -19.48 -16.92 5.35
CA GLU A 64 -19.68 -18.36 5.10
C GLU A 64 -18.99 -18.78 3.79
N GLN A 65 -19.17 -18.01 2.71
CA GLN A 65 -18.54 -18.31 1.41
C GLN A 65 -17.03 -18.06 1.38
N LEU A 66 -16.50 -17.26 2.32
CA LEU A 66 -15.06 -17.02 2.43
C LEU A 66 -14.33 -18.11 3.22
N GLU A 67 -15.05 -18.88 4.03
CA GLU A 67 -14.53 -19.92 4.92
C GLU A 67 -14.64 -21.35 4.36
N GLU A 68 -15.45 -21.54 3.30
CA GLU A 68 -15.58 -22.79 2.52
C GLU A 68 -14.38 -23.07 1.60
#